data_AF-A0A936N016-F1
#
_entry.id   AF-A0A936N016-F1
#
_cell.length_a   1.000
_cell.length_b   1.000
_cell.length_c   1.000
_cell.angle_alpha   90.00
_cell.angle_beta   90.00
_cell.angle_gamma   90.00
#
_symmetry.space_group_name_H-M   'P 1'
#
loop_
_entity.id
_entity.type
_entity.pdbx_description
1 polymer ?
#
loop_
_entity_poly.entity_id
_entity_poly.type
_entity_poly.pdbx_seq_one_letter_code
_entity_poly.pdbx_strand_id
1 'polypeptide(L)'
;MIIDGDEYRIRMNEQLYHCALDVTMELVGGKWKTIVLWYLRKDKKRFSELRRLIPGITEKMLSMQLRQLEQDGLVRRTVYPEVPPRVEYELTAHGRTLLPLLEEIAAWGRMMGKKYGTIEKVVRPVKKKARQSLRV
;
A
#
# COMPACT_ATOMS: atom_id res chain seq x y z
N MET A 1 23.02 11.45 11.25
CA MET A 1 23.84 10.28 10.92
C MET A 1 25.30 10.67 11.08
N ILE A 2 26.12 9.78 11.63
CA ILE A 2 27.55 10.06 11.82
C ILE A 2 28.29 9.43 10.64
N ILE A 3 29.02 10.23 9.88
CA ILE A 3 29.91 9.78 8.79
C ILE A 3 31.28 10.37 9.11
N ASP A 4 32.28 9.50 9.29
CA ASP A 4 33.65 9.90 9.60
C ASP A 4 33.80 10.82 10.84
N GLY A 5 32.89 10.71 11.81
CA GLY A 5 32.91 11.49 13.05
C GLY A 5 32.08 12.77 13.02
N ASP A 6 31.61 13.19 11.85
CA ASP A 6 30.78 14.38 11.67
C ASP A 6 29.29 14.06 11.67
N GLU A 7 28.47 14.96 12.24
CA GLU A 7 27.00 14.82 12.27
C GLU A 7 26.37 15.40 10.99
N TYR A 8 25.75 14.52 10.19
CA TYR A 8 24.97 14.87 9.01
C TYR A 8 23.46 14.73 9.26
N ARG A 9 22.66 15.59 8.64
CA ARG A 9 21.20 15.48 8.61
C ARG A 9 20.71 15.54 7.18
N ILE A 10 19.63 14.81 6.88
CA ILE A 10 18.97 14.95 5.59
C ILE A 10 17.90 16.04 5.72
N ARG A 11 17.82 16.95 4.76
CA ARG A 11 16.72 17.92 4.66
C ARG A 11 15.82 17.56 3.49
N MET A 12 14.52 17.41 3.72
CA MET A 12 13.52 17.15 2.68
C MET A 12 12.19 17.78 3.09
N ASN A 13 11.50 18.46 2.15
CA ASN A 13 10.20 19.11 2.40
C ASN A 13 10.18 19.98 3.67
N GLU A 14 11.21 20.81 3.84
CA GLU A 14 11.40 21.70 5.02
C GLU A 14 11.60 20.98 6.36
N GLN A 15 11.64 19.64 6.37
CA GLN A 15 11.92 18.81 7.55
C GLN A 15 13.39 18.37 7.60
N LEU A 16 13.90 18.17 8.81
CA LEU A 16 15.22 17.61 9.08
C LEU A 16 15.09 16.20 9.62
N TYR A 17 15.76 15.26 8.97
CA TYR A 17 15.75 13.84 9.29
C TYR A 17 17.11 13.42 9.84
N HIS A 18 17.07 12.61 10.88
CA HIS A 18 18.28 12.20 11.60
C HIS A 18 19.05 11.07 10.90
N CYS A 19 18.37 10.28 10.07
CA CYS A 19 19.00 9.24 9.24
C CYS A 19 18.20 8.94 7.97
N ALA A 20 18.76 8.15 7.05
CA ALA A 20 18.07 7.75 5.81
C ALA A 20 16.84 6.85 6.05
N LEU A 21 16.85 6.09 7.15
CA LEU A 21 15.69 5.29 7.55
C LEU A 21 14.50 6.18 7.91
N ASP A 22 14.75 7.29 8.60
CA ASP A 22 13.73 8.27 8.98
C ASP A 22 13.00 8.85 7.75
N VAL A 23 13.77 9.24 6.72
CA VAL A 23 13.22 9.68 5.42
C VAL A 23 12.34 8.60 4.80
N THR A 24 12.80 7.35 4.83
CA THR A 24 12.03 6.22 4.28
C THR A 24 10.72 6.03 5.07
N MET A 25 10.78 6.16 6.40
CA MET A 25 9.62 5.99 7.28
C MET A 25 8.59 7.11 7.13
N GLU A 26 8.96 8.32 6.73
CA GLU A 26 8.00 9.35 6.34
C GLU A 26 7.14 8.89 5.15
N LEU A 27 7.79 8.31 4.13
CA LEU A 27 7.15 7.92 2.88
C LEU A 27 6.33 6.63 3.00
N VAL A 28 6.86 5.61 3.68
CA VAL A 28 6.23 4.28 3.71
C VAL A 28 5.87 3.78 5.11
N GLY A 29 6.18 4.56 6.15
CA GLY A 29 5.91 4.17 7.52
C GLY A 29 4.41 4.00 7.84
N GLY A 30 4.17 3.34 8.97
CA GLY A 30 2.83 2.98 9.41
C GLY A 30 2.31 1.69 8.78
N LYS A 31 1.17 1.21 9.32
CA LYS A 31 0.61 -0.10 8.95
C LYS A 31 0.14 -0.17 7.50
N TRP A 32 -0.41 0.93 6.97
CA TRP A 32 -1.28 0.85 5.79
C TRP A 32 -0.61 1.27 4.48
N LYS A 33 0.34 2.22 4.48
CA LYS A 33 1.00 2.71 3.26
C LYS A 33 1.62 1.57 2.45
N THR A 34 2.49 0.76 3.08
CA THR A 34 3.13 -0.41 2.43
C THR A 34 2.13 -1.45 1.94
N ILE A 35 1.04 -1.70 2.69
CA ILE A 35 0.00 -2.65 2.27
C ILE A 35 -0.75 -2.14 1.02
N VAL A 36 -1.09 -0.85 0.97
CA VAL A 36 -1.73 -0.24 -0.21
C VAL A 36 -0.79 -0.34 -1.43
N LEU A 37 0.47 0.07 -1.27
CA LEU A 37 1.47 -0.02 -2.34
C LEU A 37 1.66 -1.46 -2.82
N TRP A 38 1.70 -2.42 -1.89
CA TRP A 38 1.80 -3.85 -2.21
C TRP A 38 0.65 -4.33 -3.10
N TYR A 39 -0.59 -3.92 -2.83
CA TYR A 39 -1.74 -4.32 -3.65
C TYR A 39 -1.82 -3.57 -4.99
N LEU A 40 -1.19 -2.41 -5.12
CA LEU A 40 -1.06 -1.66 -6.37
C LEU A 40 0.13 -2.09 -7.24
N ARG A 41 1.02 -2.96 -6.74
CA ARG A 41 2.27 -3.34 -7.43
C ARG A 41 2.09 -3.93 -8.83
N LYS A 42 0.96 -4.62 -9.07
CA LYS A 42 0.70 -5.32 -10.33
C LYS A 42 -0.09 -4.44 -11.29
N ASP A 43 -1.26 -3.99 -10.84
CA ASP A 43 -2.21 -3.28 -11.67
C ASP A 43 -2.88 -2.17 -10.87
N LYS A 44 -3.45 -1.22 -11.61
CA LYS A 44 -4.38 -0.22 -11.08
C LYS A 44 -5.61 -0.87 -10.43
N LYS A 45 -6.16 -0.19 -9.42
CA LYS A 45 -7.34 -0.64 -8.66
C LYS A 45 -8.29 0.50 -8.36
N ARG A 46 -9.59 0.21 -8.31
CA ARG A 46 -10.60 1.10 -7.72
C ARG A 46 -10.52 1.08 -6.20
N PHE A 47 -11.06 2.12 -5.56
CA PHE A 47 -11.12 2.22 -4.10
C PHE A 47 -11.77 0.99 -3.43
N SER A 48 -12.91 0.54 -3.96
CA SER A 48 -13.66 -0.60 -3.42
C SER A 48 -12.90 -1.92 -3.55
N GLU A 49 -12.10 -2.08 -4.61
CA GLU A 49 -11.24 -3.24 -4.80
C GLU A 49 -10.11 -3.26 -3.77
N LEU A 50 -9.42 -2.12 -3.57
CA LEU A 50 -8.39 -1.99 -2.53
C LEU A 50 -8.95 -2.29 -1.14
N ARG A 51 -10.09 -1.70 -0.78
CA ARG A 51 -10.75 -1.96 0.51
C ARG A 51 -11.07 -3.43 0.71
N ARG A 52 -11.53 -4.13 -0.35
CA ARG A 52 -11.83 -5.56 -0.28
C ARG A 52 -10.55 -6.42 -0.16
N LEU A 53 -9.45 -5.98 -0.76
CA LEU A 53 -8.14 -6.64 -0.68
C LEU A 53 -7.44 -6.43 0.66
N ILE A 54 -7.80 -5.39 1.42
CA ILE A 54 -7.17 -5.01 2.68
C ILE A 54 -8.17 -5.15 3.83
N PRO A 55 -8.39 -6.37 4.37
CA PRO A 55 -9.26 -6.57 5.52
C PRO A 55 -8.86 -5.68 6.71
N GLY A 56 -9.84 -5.09 7.38
CA GLY A 56 -9.66 -4.28 8.59
C GLY A 56 -9.30 -2.81 8.36
N ILE A 57 -9.07 -2.37 7.11
CA ILE A 57 -8.95 -0.93 6.83
C ILE A 57 -10.34 -0.28 6.73
N THR A 58 -10.52 0.85 7.41
CA THR A 58 -11.75 1.66 7.27
C THR A 58 -11.69 2.50 6.00
N GLU A 59 -12.84 2.93 5.48
CA GLU A 59 -12.87 3.81 4.30
C GLU A 59 -12.12 5.13 4.56
N LYS A 60 -12.35 5.75 5.72
CA LYS A 60 -11.66 6.97 6.14
C LYS A 60 -10.14 6.77 6.13
N MET A 61 -9.67 5.66 6.69
CA MET A 61 -8.25 5.35 6.73
C MET A 61 -7.69 5.12 5.32
N LEU A 62 -8.32 4.29 4.49
CA LEU A 62 -7.86 4.06 3.11
C LEU A 62 -7.80 5.36 2.30
N SER A 63 -8.82 6.21 2.42
CA SER A 63 -8.86 7.53 1.77
C SER A 63 -7.70 8.42 2.20
N MET A 64 -7.42 8.48 3.50
CA MET A 64 -6.29 9.24 4.05
C MET A 64 -4.94 8.72 3.54
N GLN A 65 -4.74 7.40 3.50
CA GLN A 65 -3.51 6.79 3.04
C GLN A 65 -3.29 7.02 1.53
N LEU A 66 -4.34 6.89 0.71
CA LEU A 66 -4.25 7.16 -0.72
C LEU A 66 -3.94 8.64 -1.00
N ARG A 67 -4.53 9.57 -0.24
CA ARG A 67 -4.23 10.99 -0.37
C ARG A 67 -2.77 11.30 -0.02
N GLN A 68 -2.25 10.73 1.07
CA GLN A 68 -0.84 10.90 1.45
C GLN A 68 0.09 10.32 0.38
N LEU A 69 -0.16 9.09 -0.09
CA LEU A 69 0.64 8.47 -1.13
C LEU A 69 0.58 9.22 -2.48
N GLU A 70 -0.53 9.90 -2.76
CA GLU A 70 -0.67 10.79 -3.92
C GLU A 70 0.15 12.08 -3.74
N GLN A 71 0.09 12.69 -2.56
CA GLN A 71 0.91 13.86 -2.21
C GLN A 71 2.42 13.55 -2.23
N ASP A 72 2.80 12.37 -1.77
CA ASP A 72 4.18 11.86 -1.78
C ASP A 72 4.63 11.44 -3.20
N GLY A 73 3.75 11.54 -4.22
CA GLY A 73 4.05 11.20 -5.60
C GLY A 73 4.25 9.69 -5.86
N LEU A 74 3.85 8.83 -4.92
CA LEU A 74 4.01 7.37 -5.01
C LEU A 74 2.82 6.71 -5.72
N VAL A 75 1.63 7.30 -5.61
CA VAL A 75 0.39 6.81 -6.22
C VAL A 75 -0.22 7.89 -7.12
N ARG A 76 -0.64 7.52 -8.32
CA ARG A 76 -1.45 8.37 -9.20
C ARG A 76 -2.92 8.01 -9.06
N ARG A 77 -3.77 9.04 -8.93
CA ARG A 77 -5.23 8.93 -8.99
C ARG A 77 -5.72 9.41 -10.35
N THR A 78 -6.43 8.55 -11.07
CA THR A 78 -7.00 8.87 -12.38
C THR A 78 -8.53 8.83 -12.31
N VAL A 79 -9.18 9.92 -12.71
CA VAL A 79 -10.64 10.01 -12.84
C VAL A 79 -11.02 9.79 -14.30
N TYR A 80 -11.92 8.85 -14.54
CA TYR A 80 -12.49 8.57 -15.85
C TYR A 80 -13.91 9.15 -15.89
N PRO A 81 -14.18 10.16 -16.75
CA PRO A 81 -15.50 10.77 -16.90
C PRO A 81 -16.39 9.90 -17.80
N GLU A 82 -16.61 8.65 -17.37
CA GLU A 82 -17.54 7.71 -17.98
C GLU A 82 -18.82 7.60 -17.13
N VAL A 83 -19.87 6.92 -17.63
CA VAL A 83 -21.09 6.65 -16.87
C VAL A 83 -21.15 5.15 -16.56
N PRO A 84 -21.11 4.73 -15.27
CA PRO A 84 -20.90 5.55 -14.07
C PRO A 84 -19.43 6.01 -13.92
N PRO A 85 -19.17 7.17 -13.26
CA PRO A 85 -17.82 7.69 -13.10
C PRO A 85 -16.94 6.71 -12.34
N ARG A 86 -15.68 6.60 -12.78
CA ARG A 86 -14.70 5.68 -12.21
C ARG A 86 -13.45 6.41 -11.75
N VAL A 87 -12.91 5.96 -10.63
CA VAL A 87 -11.61 6.40 -10.13
C VAL A 87 -10.71 5.18 -9.95
N GLU A 88 -9.49 5.29 -10.44
CA GLU A 88 -8.46 4.26 -10.27
C GLU A 88 -7.20 4.84 -9.66
N TYR A 89 -6.50 3.99 -8.92
CA TYR A 89 -5.23 4.27 -8.28
C TYR A 89 -4.18 3.32 -8.83
N GLU A 90 -2.97 3.81 -9.06
CA GLU A 90 -1.84 3.02 -9.54
C GLU A 90 -0.52 3.58 -9.03
N LEU A 91 0.53 2.75 -8.99
CA LEU A 91 1.87 3.25 -8.67
C LEU A 91 2.37 4.18 -9.78
N THR A 92 2.99 5.30 -9.40
CA THR A 92 3.77 6.13 -10.32
C THR A 92 5.09 5.44 -10.68
N ALA A 93 5.85 6.01 -11.62
CA ALA A 93 7.21 5.55 -11.88
C ALA A 93 8.09 5.61 -10.62
N HIS A 94 7.96 6.68 -9.82
CA HIS A 94 8.63 6.81 -8.54
C HIS A 94 8.14 5.77 -7.52
N GLY A 95 6.82 5.57 -7.38
CA GLY A 95 6.28 4.54 -6.49
C GLY A 95 6.74 3.12 -6.82
N ARG A 96 7.02 2.84 -8.10
CA ARG A 96 7.59 1.55 -8.54
C ARG A 96 9.03 1.32 -8.09
N THR A 97 9.80 2.36 -7.76
CA THR A 97 11.17 2.18 -7.22
C THR A 97 11.16 1.57 -5.82
N LEU A 98 10.02 1.58 -5.13
CA LEU A 98 9.85 0.94 -3.81
C LEU A 98 9.61 -0.57 -3.89
N LEU A 99 9.36 -1.14 -5.07
CA LEU A 99 9.01 -2.56 -5.19
C LEU A 99 10.06 -3.51 -4.59
N PRO A 100 11.38 -3.33 -4.84
CA PRO A 100 12.39 -4.18 -4.21
C PRO A 100 12.34 -4.09 -2.68
N LEU A 101 12.19 -2.88 -2.12
CA LEU A 101 12.07 -2.67 -0.68
C LEU A 101 10.84 -3.40 -0.10
N LEU A 102 9.68 -3.30 -0.77
CA LEU A 102 8.46 -3.99 -0.33
C LEU A 102 8.61 -5.51 -0.36
N GLU A 103 9.35 -6.05 -1.33
CA GLU A 103 9.66 -7.48 -1.41
C GLU A 103 10.54 -7.93 -0.25
N GLU A 104 11.56 -7.16 0.11
CA GLU A 104 12.43 -7.42 1.27
C GLU A 104 11.67 -7.35 2.59
N ILE A 105 10.85 -6.32 2.79
CA ILE A 105 9.97 -6.21 3.98
C ILE A 105 9.05 -7.43 4.07
N ALA A 106 8.45 -7.83 2.95
CA ALA A 106 7.58 -9.00 2.92
C ALA A 106 8.35 -10.31 3.17
N ALA A 107 9.59 -10.44 2.69
CA ALA A 107 10.46 -11.59 2.92
C ALA A 107 10.83 -11.72 4.39
N TRP A 108 11.26 -10.62 5.02
CA TRP A 108 11.53 -10.58 6.44
C TRP A 108 10.28 -10.90 7.27
N GLY A 109 9.12 -10.34 6.90
CA GLY A 109 7.85 -10.65 7.56
C GLY A 109 7.48 -12.14 7.49
N ARG A 110 7.73 -12.81 6.35
CA ARG A 110 7.56 -14.27 6.22
C ARG A 110 8.51 -15.04 7.13
N MET A 111 9.76 -14.61 7.24
CA MET A 111 10.74 -15.23 8.14
C MET A 111 10.28 -15.14 9.60
N MET A 112 9.87 -13.94 10.05
CA MET A 112 9.40 -13.72 11.41
C MET A 112 8.12 -14.49 11.72
N GLY A 113 7.18 -14.53 10.78
CA GLY A 113 5.94 -15.31 10.92
C GLY A 113 6.20 -16.81 11.08
N LYS A 114 7.25 -17.36 10.45
CA LYS A 114 7.69 -18.76 10.66
C LYS A 114 8.40 -18.95 12.00
N LYS A 115 9.18 -17.97 12.45
CA LYS A 115 10.00 -18.07 13.66
C LYS A 115 9.18 -17.91 14.95
N TYR A 116 8.20 -17.02 14.95
CA TYR A 116 7.46 -16.60 16.15
C TYR A 116 5.95 -16.86 16.07
N GLY A 117 5.46 -17.48 15.00
CA GLY A 117 4.04 -17.75 14.81
C GLY A 117 3.77 -18.97 13.96
N THR A 118 2.53 -19.08 13.50
CA THR A 118 2.07 -20.17 12.63
C THR A 118 1.49 -19.58 11.35
N ILE A 119 1.89 -20.12 10.19
CA ILE A 119 1.29 -19.75 8.91
C ILE A 119 0.07 -20.64 8.66
N GLU A 120 -1.11 -20.05 8.76
CA GLU A 120 -2.39 -20.75 8.59
C GLU A 120 -2.95 -20.61 7.17
N LYS A 121 -3.54 -21.71 6.67
CA LYS A 121 -4.25 -21.71 5.39
C LYS A 121 -5.64 -21.11 5.58
N VAL A 122 -5.88 -19.94 5.01
CA VAL A 122 -7.22 -19.34 4.97
C VAL A 122 -8.07 -20.02 3.90
N VAL A 123 -9.10 -20.75 4.31
CA VAL A 123 -10.12 -21.30 3.40
C VAL A 123 -11.24 -20.26 3.24
N ARG A 124 -11.32 -19.59 2.09
CA ARG A 124 -12.43 -18.67 1.79
C ARG A 124 -13.61 -19.48 1.21
N PRO A 125 -14.85 -19.30 1.72
CA PRO A 125 -16.01 -19.99 1.16
C PRO A 125 -16.27 -19.53 -0.28
N VAL A 126 -16.49 -20.49 -1.19
CA VAL A 126 -16.88 -20.22 -2.58
C VAL A 126 -18.31 -19.66 -2.58
N LYS A 127 -18.51 -18.45 -3.12
CA LYS A 127 -19.86 -17.90 -3.31
C LYS A 127 -20.64 -18.80 -4.28
N LYS A 128 -21.69 -19.50 -3.81
CA LYS A 128 -22.65 -20.19 -4.69
C LYS A 128 -23.29 -19.15 -5.61
N LYS A 129 -23.25 -19.37 -6.94
CA LYS A 129 -24.01 -18.56 -7.91
C LYS A 129 -25.49 -18.59 -7.50
N ALA A 130 -26.11 -17.41 -7.39
CA ALA A 130 -27.55 -17.30 -7.22
C ALA A 130 -28.24 -18.02 -8.38
N ARG A 131 -29.09 -19.00 -8.08
CA ARG A 131 -29.98 -19.63 -9.06
C ARG A 131 -30.88 -18.53 -9.62
N GLN A 132 -30.81 -18.29 -10.93
CA GLN A 132 -31.84 -17.51 -11.63
C GLN A 132 -33.17 -18.25 -11.42
N SER A 133 -34.10 -17.61 -10.71
CA SER A 133 -35.50 -18.02 -10.69
C SER A 133 -36.08 -17.73 -12.07
N LEU A 134 -36.20 -18.76 -12.90
CA LEU A 134 -37.18 -18.78 -13.98
C LEU A 134 -38.56 -18.58 -13.34
N ARG A 135 -39.15 -17.39 -13.52
CA ARG A 135 -40.59 -17.21 -13.43
C ARG A 135 -41.14 -17.64 -14.78
N VAL A 136 -41.89 -18.74 -14.79
CA VAL A 136 -42.93 -19.03 -15.77
C VAL A 136 -44.25 -18.84 -15.05
#